data_AF-A0A7J6RNL3-F1
#
_entry.id   AF-A0A7J6RNL3-F1
#
_cell.length_a   1.000
_cell.length_b   1.000
_cell.length_c   1.000
_cell.angle_alpha   90.00
_cell.angle_beta   90.00
_cell.angle_gamma   90.00
#
_symmetry.space_group_name_H-M   'P 1'
#
loop_
_entity.id
_entity.type
_entity.pdbx_description
1 polymer ?
#
loop_
_entity_poly.entity_id
_entity_poly.type
_entity_poly.pdbx_seq_one_letter_code
_entity_poly.pdbx_strand_id
1 'polypeptide(L)'
;MVERVTRFKDLNLRLPVMITEYFKQRKDMLQARIKYLADAAVREEFNHGRQAALKSLVDIDQRWRCMGYYHETRPDGLYRTVDKIGEKIKESFVDRDDLLEYHSVKLDRNL
;
A
#
# COMPACT_ATOMS: atom_id res chain seq x y z
N MET A 1 14.54 11.51 -5.71
CA MET A 1 13.87 12.01 -4.50
C MET A 1 13.97 13.51 -4.53
N VAL A 2 12.90 14.24 -4.21
CA VAL A 2 12.90 15.73 -4.26
C VAL A 2 12.91 16.35 -2.87
N GLU A 3 12.26 15.72 -1.90
CA GLU A 3 12.17 16.23 -0.53
C GLU A 3 12.12 15.06 0.45
N ARG A 4 12.69 15.25 1.64
CA ARG A 4 12.60 14.31 2.76
C ARG A 4 12.36 15.07 4.05
N VAL A 5 11.28 14.73 4.74
CA VAL A 5 10.87 15.31 6.01
C VAL A 5 10.91 14.23 7.09
N THR A 6 11.65 14.48 8.16
CA THR A 6 11.66 13.61 9.34
C THR A 6 10.91 14.30 10.47
N ARG A 7 9.88 13.65 10.99
CA ARG A 7 9.18 14.11 12.20
C ARG A 7 9.77 13.42 13.42
N PHE A 8 9.98 14.21 14.46
CA PHE A 8 10.49 13.77 15.75
C PHE A 8 9.41 13.94 16.81
N LYS A 9 9.43 13.07 17.82
CA LYS A 9 8.52 13.16 18.97
C LYS A 9 8.90 14.29 19.92
N ASP A 10 10.19 14.62 19.97
CA ASP A 10 10.80 15.56 20.89
C ASP A 10 11.41 16.77 20.18
N LEU A 11 11.47 17.89 20.91
CA LEU A 11 12.09 19.13 20.42
C LEU A 11 13.60 19.01 20.19
N ASN A 12 14.26 18.07 20.87
CA ASN A 12 15.70 17.83 20.74
C ASN A 12 16.05 16.94 19.53
N LEU A 13 15.06 16.55 18.73
CA LEU A 13 15.22 15.76 17.51
C LEU A 13 15.91 14.40 17.74
N ARG A 14 15.69 13.76 18.89
CA ARG A 14 16.34 12.49 19.24
C ARG A 14 15.51 11.27 18.87
N LEU A 15 14.19 11.39 18.86
CA LEU A 15 13.25 10.28 18.67
C LEU A 15 12.48 10.47 17.36
N PRO A 16 13.02 10.01 16.22
CA PRO A 16 12.30 10.07 14.96
C PRO A 16 11.11 9.13 15.01
N VAL A 17 9.94 9.60 14.57
CA VAL A 17 8.69 8.82 14.54
C VAL A 17 8.24 8.49 13.14
N MET A 18 8.50 9.40 12.19
CA MET A 18 8.02 9.27 10.83
C MET A 18 9.00 9.92 9.87
N ILE A 19 9.24 9.25 8.74
CA ILE A 19 10.02 9.82 7.63
C ILE A 19 9.12 9.84 6.40
N THR A 20 8.94 11.00 5.80
CA THR A 20 8.20 11.18 4.55
C THR A 20 9.18 11.57 3.45
N GLU A 21 9.23 10.78 2.38
CA GLU A 21 10.05 11.00 1.19
C GLU A 21 9.12 11.32 0.03
N TYR A 22 9.34 12.44 -0.66
CA TYR A 22 8.62 12.80 -1.88
C TYR A 22 9.49 12.56 -3.11
N PHE A 23 8.84 12.15 -4.19
CA PHE A 23 9.46 11.80 -5.45
C PHE A 23 8.73 12.49 -6.61
N LYS A 24 9.48 12.75 -7.68
CA LYS A 24 8.96 13.32 -8.92
C LYS A 24 9.48 12.49 -10.07
N GLN A 25 8.62 12.23 -11.06
CA GLN A 25 8.98 11.58 -12.34
C GLN A 25 9.70 10.23 -12.20
N ARG A 26 9.38 9.43 -11.19
CA ARG A 26 9.88 8.04 -11.15
C ARG A 26 9.16 7.17 -12.17
N LYS A 27 9.90 6.25 -12.79
CA LYS A 27 9.36 5.28 -13.77
C LYS A 27 8.22 4.42 -13.21
N ASP A 28 8.26 4.12 -11.91
CA ASP A 28 7.24 3.33 -11.21
C ASP A 28 6.07 4.18 -10.68
N MET A 29 6.01 5.47 -11.03
CA MET A 29 5.00 6.44 -10.60
C MET A 29 4.94 6.67 -9.09
N LEU A 30 5.94 6.25 -8.31
CA LEU A 30 6.00 6.51 -6.87
C LEU A 30 6.08 8.03 -6.63
N GLN A 31 5.12 8.55 -5.88
CA GLN A 31 5.00 9.96 -5.52
C GLN A 31 5.49 10.22 -4.10
N ALA A 32 5.11 9.37 -3.16
CA ALA A 32 5.47 9.53 -1.76
C ALA A 32 5.74 8.18 -1.10
N ARG A 33 6.67 8.17 -0.15
CA ARG A 33 6.90 7.05 0.77
C ARG A 33 6.93 7.58 2.19
N ILE A 34 6.11 7.01 3.05
CA ILE A 34 6.02 7.33 4.47
C ILE A 34 6.48 6.09 5.24
N LYS A 35 7.49 6.25 6.10
CA LYS A 35 7.98 5.21 7.01
C LYS A 35 7.56 5.57 8.42
N TYR A 36 6.71 4.74 9.03
CA TYR A 36 6.32 4.83 10.42
C TYR A 36 7.27 3.96 11.24
N LEU A 37 8.18 4.59 11.97
CA LEU A 37 9.30 3.89 12.61
C LEU A 37 8.86 3.05 13.81
N ALA A 38 7.83 3.49 14.54
CA ALA A 38 7.30 2.76 15.69
C ALA A 38 6.59 1.46 15.28
N ASP A 39 5.89 1.48 14.14
CA ASP A 39 5.02 0.38 13.70
C ASP A 39 5.72 -0.55 12.69
N ALA A 40 7.01 -0.31 12.39
CA ALA A 40 7.73 -0.96 11.29
C ALA A 40 6.93 -0.96 9.98
N ALA A 41 6.19 0.12 9.73
CA ALA A 41 5.26 0.21 8.61
C ALA A 41 5.76 1.18 7.54
N VAL A 42 5.55 0.81 6.28
CA VAL A 42 5.87 1.63 5.12
C VAL A 42 4.62 1.80 4.27
N ARG A 43 4.25 3.05 4.03
CA ARG A 43 3.20 3.42 3.09
C ARG A 43 3.82 4.06 1.86
N GLU A 44 3.50 3.54 0.69
CA GLU A 44 3.87 4.07 -0.60
C GLU A 44 2.62 4.53 -1.35
N GLU A 45 2.72 5.67 -2.00
CA GLU A 45 1.65 6.26 -2.80
C GLU A 45 2.14 6.50 -4.22
N PHE A 46 1.32 6.13 -5.19
CA PHE A 46 1.65 6.12 -6.61
C PHE A 46 0.65 6.95 -7.38
N ASN A 47 1.13 7.64 -8.41
CA ASN A 47 0.28 8.31 -9.39
C ASN A 47 -0.38 7.31 -10.34
N HIS A 48 -1.42 7.79 -11.02
CA HIS A 48 -2.05 7.09 -12.14
C HIS A 48 -1.05 6.73 -13.26
N GLY A 49 -1.41 5.76 -14.10
CA GLY A 49 -0.61 5.35 -15.26
C GLY A 49 0.35 4.18 -15.02
N ARG A 50 0.37 3.62 -13.80
CA ARG A 50 1.07 2.36 -13.53
C ARG A 50 0.28 1.19 -14.11
N GLN A 51 0.96 0.22 -14.73
CA GLN A 51 0.34 -0.96 -15.36
C GLN A 51 -0.57 -1.77 -14.41
N ALA A 52 -0.27 -1.79 -13.11
CA ALA A 52 -1.06 -2.48 -12.10
C ALA A 52 -2.20 -1.64 -11.49
N ALA A 53 -2.36 -0.38 -11.91
CA ALA A 53 -3.30 0.60 -11.33
C ALA A 53 -3.16 0.79 -9.80
N LEU A 54 -2.01 0.40 -9.22
CA LEU A 54 -1.77 0.51 -7.79
C LEU A 54 -1.71 2.00 -7.41
N LYS A 55 -2.57 2.40 -6.46
CA LYS A 55 -2.66 3.75 -5.89
C LYS A 55 -1.85 3.86 -4.60
N SER A 56 -1.94 2.84 -3.76
CA SER A 56 -1.25 2.82 -2.47
C SER A 56 -0.85 1.42 -2.06
N LEU A 57 0.30 1.29 -1.41
CA LEU A 57 0.78 0.08 -0.77
C LEU A 57 1.12 0.40 0.67
N VAL A 58 0.56 -0.34 1.63
CA VAL A 58 0.95 -0.27 3.04
C VAL A 58 1.48 -1.63 3.44
N ASP A 59 2.76 -1.71 3.75
CA ASP A 59 3.43 -2.90 4.26
C ASP A 59 3.70 -2.68 5.75
N ILE A 60 3.20 -3.58 6.61
CA ILE A 60 3.35 -3.50 8.06
C ILE A 60 4.12 -4.74 8.51
N ASP A 61 5.35 -4.51 8.99
CA ASP A 61 6.22 -5.53 9.56
C ASP A 61 6.42 -6.76 8.65
N GLN A 62 6.31 -6.60 7.31
CA GLN A 62 6.36 -7.72 6.35
C GLN A 62 5.38 -8.87 6.63
N ARG A 63 4.36 -8.62 7.46
CA ARG A 63 3.32 -9.58 7.83
C ARG A 63 1.99 -9.25 7.17
N TRP A 64 1.75 -7.96 6.95
CA TRP A 64 0.52 -7.46 6.36
C TRP A 64 0.84 -6.52 5.23
N ARG A 65 0.13 -6.71 4.12
CA ARG A 65 0.21 -5.86 2.94
C ARG A 65 -1.18 -5.44 2.52
N CYS A 66 -1.44 -4.14 2.57
CA CYS A 66 -2.66 -3.55 2.04
C CYS A 66 -2.36 -2.84 0.74
N MET A 67 -3.01 -3.24 -0.34
CA MET A 67 -2.91 -2.61 -1.66
C MET A 67 -4.25 -1.96 -1.99
N GLY A 68 -4.21 -0.71 -2.43
CA GLY A 68 -5.35 0.02 -2.96
C GLY A 68 -5.12 0.36 -4.41
N TYR A 69 -6.16 0.28 -5.23
CA TYR A 69 -6.06 0.47 -6.68
C TYR A 69 -6.98 1.58 -7.18
N TYR A 70 -6.62 2.16 -8.31
CA TYR A 70 -7.50 3.00 -9.13
C TYR A 70 -8.47 2.09 -9.89
N HIS A 71 -9.55 1.69 -9.23
CA HIS A 71 -10.55 0.75 -9.77
C HIS A 71 -11.16 1.22 -11.10
N GLU A 72 -11.36 2.53 -11.29
CA GLU A 72 -11.84 3.14 -12.55
C GLU A 72 -11.00 2.75 -13.78
N THR A 73 -9.71 2.41 -13.57
CA THR A 73 -8.80 2.00 -14.63
C THR A 73 -8.67 0.48 -14.79
N ARG A 74 -9.36 -0.30 -13.95
CA ARG A 74 -9.32 -1.77 -13.96
C ARG A 74 -10.69 -2.33 -14.35
N PRO A 75 -10.76 -3.19 -15.39
CA PRO A 75 -12.03 -3.78 -15.80
C PRO A 75 -12.55 -4.84 -14.81
N ASP A 76 -11.73 -5.31 -13.87
CA ASP A 76 -12.12 -6.32 -12.89
C ASP A 76 -12.81 -5.72 -11.64
N GLY A 77 -12.87 -4.39 -11.52
CA GLY A 77 -13.47 -3.73 -10.37
C GLY A 77 -12.65 -3.83 -9.07
N LEU A 78 -11.45 -4.42 -9.10
CA LEU A 78 -10.65 -4.63 -7.89
C LEU A 78 -10.13 -3.29 -7.36
N TYR A 79 -10.59 -2.88 -6.17
CA TYR A 79 -10.18 -1.61 -5.55
C TYR A 79 -9.27 -1.80 -4.34
N ARG A 80 -9.28 -3.00 -3.72
CA ARG A 80 -8.46 -3.28 -2.53
C ARG A 80 -8.07 -4.75 -2.42
N THR A 81 -6.81 -4.99 -2.05
CA THR A 81 -6.31 -6.30 -1.60
C THR A 81 -5.70 -6.15 -0.21
N VAL A 82 -5.98 -7.10 0.69
CA VAL A 82 -5.32 -7.23 1.99
C VAL A 82 -4.72 -8.62 2.07
N ASP A 83 -3.41 -8.68 2.09
CA ASP A 83 -2.61 -9.90 2.19
C ASP A 83 -1.99 -10.00 3.59
N LYS A 84 -2.43 -11.00 4.35
CA LYS A 84 -1.75 -11.48 5.54
C LYS A 84 -0.78 -12.56 5.08
N ILE A 85 0.48 -12.17 4.96
CA ILE A 85 1.50 -12.90 4.23
C ILE A 85 1.66 -14.32 4.80
N GLY A 86 1.50 -15.31 3.92
CA GLY A 86 1.58 -16.73 4.29
C GLY A 86 0.40 -17.26 5.10
N GLU A 87 -0.76 -16.58 5.07
CA GLU A 87 -1.97 -17.03 5.76
C GLU A 87 -3.26 -16.76 4.96
N LYS A 88 -3.50 -15.51 4.53
CA LYS A 88 -4.79 -15.15 3.94
C LYS A 88 -4.70 -13.94 3.03
N ILE A 89 -5.31 -14.04 1.85
CA ILE A 89 -5.52 -12.93 0.93
C ILE A 89 -7.02 -12.60 0.90
N LYS A 90 -7.34 -11.31 0.94
CA LYS A 90 -8.69 -10.77 0.79
C LYS A 90 -8.70 -9.75 -0.33
N GLU A 91 -9.71 -9.80 -1.16
CA GLU A 91 -9.90 -8.92 -2.30
C GLU A 91 -11.29 -8.31 -2.21
N SER A 92 -11.40 -7.03 -2.55
CA SER A 92 -12.66 -6.29 -2.53
C SER A 92 -12.83 -5.57 -3.85
N PHE A 93 -14.03 -5.69 -4.40
CA PHE A 93 -14.38 -5.25 -5.74
C PHE A 93 -15.55 -4.26 -5.70
N VAL A 94 -15.67 -3.46 -6.75
CA VAL A 94 -16.74 -2.49 -6.96
C VAL A 94 -17.08 -2.47 -8.45
N ASP A 95 -18.30 -2.09 -8.80
CA ASP A 95 -18.77 -1.90 -10.19
C ASP A 95 -18.62 -3.15 -11.10
N ARG A 96 -18.80 -4.35 -10.52
CA ARG A 96 -18.83 -5.59 -11.30
C ARG A 96 -20.25 -5.96 -11.70
N ASP A 97 -20.42 -6.34 -12.97
CA ASP A 97 -21.70 -6.80 -13.52
C ASP A 97 -22.23 -8.08 -12.84
N ASP A 98 -21.32 -8.90 -12.29
CA ASP A 98 -21.65 -10.14 -11.58
C ASP A 98 -21.97 -9.94 -10.09
N LEU A 99 -21.99 -8.70 -9.59
CA LEU A 99 -22.22 -8.34 -8.19
C LEU A 99 -21.23 -8.98 -7.20
N LEU A 100 -20.07 -9.44 -7.66
CA LEU A 100 -19.03 -9.92 -6.76
C LEU A 100 -18.41 -8.73 -6.03
N GLU A 101 -18.61 -8.63 -4.71
CA GLU A 101 -18.04 -7.54 -3.91
C GLU A 101 -16.78 -7.97 -3.14
N TYR A 102 -16.63 -9.27 -2.86
CA TYR A 102 -15.59 -9.78 -1.97
C TYR A 102 -15.15 -11.20 -2.32
N HIS A 103 -13.85 -11.42 -2.30
CA HIS A 103 -13.23 -12.74 -2.44
C HIS A 103 -12.14 -12.91 -1.36
N SER A 104 -11.94 -14.13 -0.86
CA SER A 104 -10.80 -14.39 0.00
C SER A 104 -10.32 -15.82 -0.04
N VAL A 105 -9.00 -15.99 -0.05
CA VAL A 105 -8.30 -17.27 -0.06
C VAL A 105 -7.49 -17.40 1.22
N LYS A 106 -7.58 -18.55 1.89
CA LYS A 106 -6.68 -18.90 2.99
C LYS A 106 -5.64 -19.89 2.45
N LEU A 107 -4.38 -19.66 2.75
CA LEU A 107 -3.32 -20.63 2.47
C LEU A 107 -3.36 -21.72 3.53
N ASP A 108 -3.42 -22.96 3.10
CA ASP A 108 -3.15 -24.10 3.97
C ASP A 108 -1.63 -24.31 4.04
N ARG A 109 -1.09 -24.45 5.24
CA ARG A 109 0.38 -24.56 5.48
C ARG A 109 0.89 -26.00 5.36
N ASN A 110 0.01 -26.95 5.04
CA ASN A 110 0.29 -28.39 5.02
C ASN A 110 0.45 -28.98 3.61
N LEU A 111 0.70 -28.15 2.60
CA LEU A 111 0.99 -28.57 1.21
C LEU A 111 2.42 -28.20 0.82
#